data_AF-A0A5J4R727-F1
#
_entry.id   AF-A0A5J4R727-F1
#
_cell.length_a   1.000
_cell.length_b   1.000
_cell.length_c   1.000
_cell.angle_alpha   90.00
_cell.angle_beta   90.00
_cell.angle_gamma   90.00
#
_symmetry.space_group_name_H-M   'P 1'
#
loop_
_entity.id
_entity.type
_entity.pdbx_description
1 polymer ?
#
loop_
_entity_poly.entity_id
_entity_poly.type
_entity_poly.pdbx_seq_one_letter_code
_entity_poly.pdbx_strand_id
1 'polypeptide(L)'
;MSESELQRIYPDFATYMNDIKFNSWANSYIQAYKQAKIKNECTDEIKNFIAEKNANEASFYKWYHSFELSKELLAKENIGKVYWLDGTGVEWLSLIKSCIEKSNFQIQKCVIARTDIPSSTEYNVFENITKLDDLDNFIHNNLYQYPQTICREIEIIKDIFSKILNQTIETTIAIVSDHGLTALSRLVDSKKYAAKASHEGRYIKLDSEETIEDTDYIRHKNGTDNYKVALTHASLNTKSVCEVHGGCTRRFKY
;
A
#
# COMPACT_ATOMS: atom_id res chain seq x y z
N MET A 1 -23.47 7.01 -15.88
CA MET A 1 -23.96 6.09 -14.83
C MET A 1 -23.90 6.84 -13.51
N SER A 2 -25.03 6.98 -12.81
CA SER A 2 -25.07 7.58 -11.48
C SER A 2 -24.35 6.69 -10.46
N GLU A 3 -24.04 7.24 -9.28
CA GLU A 3 -23.51 6.47 -8.16
C GLU A 3 -24.46 5.34 -7.74
N SER A 4 -25.77 5.59 -7.74
CA SER A 4 -26.79 4.57 -7.44
C SER A 4 -26.85 3.45 -8.48
N GLU A 5 -26.65 3.76 -9.76
CA GLU A 5 -26.57 2.76 -10.81
C GLU A 5 -25.27 1.94 -10.73
N LEU A 6 -24.13 2.58 -10.43
CA LEU A 6 -22.85 1.91 -10.23
C LEU A 6 -22.93 0.94 -9.04
N GLN A 7 -23.49 1.38 -7.92
CA GLN A 7 -23.69 0.55 -6.73
C GLN A 7 -24.57 -0.67 -7.02
N ARG A 8 -25.57 -0.53 -7.91
CA ARG A 8 -26.47 -1.63 -8.28
C ARG A 8 -25.79 -2.65 -9.20
N ILE A 9 -24.96 -2.21 -10.14
CA ILE A 9 -24.35 -3.09 -11.15
C ILE A 9 -23.01 -3.66 -10.67
N TYR A 10 -22.19 -2.86 -9.99
CA TYR A 10 -20.86 -3.20 -9.50
C TYR A 10 -20.71 -2.83 -8.02
N PRO A 11 -21.44 -3.49 -7.10
CA PRO A 11 -21.50 -3.11 -5.68
C PRO A 11 -20.13 -3.15 -4.97
N ASP A 12 -19.30 -4.14 -5.29
CA ASP A 12 -17.97 -4.26 -4.66
C ASP A 12 -17.02 -3.17 -5.15
N PHE A 13 -17.08 -2.84 -6.44
CA PHE A 13 -16.32 -1.72 -7.00
C PHE A 13 -16.77 -0.38 -6.42
N ALA A 14 -18.07 -0.14 -6.32
CA ALA A 14 -18.61 1.05 -5.69
C ALA A 14 -18.13 1.16 -4.23
N THR A 15 -18.13 0.05 -3.50
CA THR A 15 -17.62 -0.03 -2.13
C THR A 15 -16.11 0.27 -2.06
N TYR A 16 -15.32 -0.28 -2.98
CA TYR A 16 -13.89 0.04 -3.10
C TYR A 16 -13.68 1.55 -3.28
N MET A 17 -14.51 2.22 -4.08
CA MET A 17 -14.43 3.66 -4.31
C MET A 17 -14.91 4.53 -3.14
N ASN A 18 -15.54 3.95 -2.11
CA ASN A 18 -16.00 4.71 -0.96
C ASN A 18 -14.85 5.37 -0.19
N ASP A 19 -15.18 6.52 0.39
CA ASP A 19 -14.34 7.22 1.34
C ASP A 19 -14.03 6.33 2.55
N ILE A 20 -12.75 6.23 2.94
CA ILE A 20 -12.32 5.38 4.07
C ILE A 20 -12.58 6.04 5.43
N LYS A 21 -13.03 7.30 5.43
CA LYS A 21 -13.45 8.12 6.59
C LYS A 21 -12.36 8.35 7.63
N PHE A 22 -11.11 8.49 7.17
CA PHE A 22 -10.00 8.91 8.04
C PHE A 22 -9.85 10.43 8.06
N ASN A 23 -9.77 11.01 9.27
CA ASN A 23 -9.56 12.45 9.45
C ASN A 23 -8.07 12.80 9.29
N SER A 24 -7.56 12.69 8.08
CA SER A 24 -6.16 13.00 7.74
C SER A 24 -6.05 13.32 6.24
N TRP A 25 -5.05 14.11 5.86
CA TRP A 25 -4.69 14.32 4.47
C TRP A 25 -4.43 12.99 3.72
N ALA A 26 -4.02 11.95 4.45
CA ALA A 26 -3.82 10.61 3.90
C ALA A 26 -5.11 10.09 3.26
N ASN A 27 -6.29 10.35 3.85
CA ASN A 27 -7.57 9.97 3.25
C ASN A 27 -7.77 10.64 1.89
N SER A 28 -7.56 11.96 1.80
CA SER A 28 -7.66 12.70 0.54
C SER A 28 -6.71 12.15 -0.51
N TYR A 29 -5.46 11.87 -0.14
CA TYR A 29 -4.49 11.22 -1.04
C TYR A 29 -4.99 9.84 -1.50
N ILE A 30 -5.50 9.01 -0.59
CA ILE A 30 -6.01 7.66 -0.92
C ILE A 30 -7.22 7.75 -1.85
N GLN A 31 -8.14 8.68 -1.64
CA GLN A 31 -9.28 8.87 -2.56
C GLN A 31 -8.81 9.31 -3.94
N ALA A 32 -7.92 10.31 -4.02
CA ALA A 32 -7.31 10.76 -5.27
C ALA A 32 -6.58 9.60 -5.97
N TYR A 33 -5.93 8.74 -5.19
CA TYR A 33 -5.18 7.59 -5.66
C TYR A 33 -6.09 6.53 -6.28
N LYS A 34 -7.20 6.17 -5.62
CA LYS A 34 -8.19 5.25 -6.20
C LYS A 34 -8.71 5.80 -7.52
N GLN A 35 -9.05 7.10 -7.57
CA GLN A 35 -9.50 7.75 -8.80
C GLN A 35 -8.46 7.69 -9.92
N ALA A 36 -7.18 7.95 -9.61
CA ALA A 36 -6.08 7.84 -10.55
C ALA A 36 -5.89 6.40 -11.06
N LYS A 37 -5.96 5.41 -10.17
CA LYS A 37 -5.88 3.98 -10.53
C LYS A 37 -7.03 3.56 -11.45
N ILE A 38 -8.26 4.00 -11.18
CA ILE A 38 -9.43 3.70 -12.00
C ILE A 38 -9.39 4.43 -13.35
N LYS A 39 -8.91 5.67 -13.40
CA LYS A 39 -8.71 6.38 -14.68
C LYS A 39 -7.54 5.83 -15.48
N ASN A 40 -6.72 4.96 -14.86
CA ASN A 40 -5.45 4.49 -15.40
C ASN A 40 -4.55 5.66 -15.83
N GLU A 41 -4.50 6.70 -15.00
CA GLU A 41 -3.79 7.95 -15.26
C GLU A 41 -3.12 8.45 -13.98
N CYS A 42 -1.86 8.91 -14.07
CA CYS A 42 -1.25 9.68 -12.99
C CYS A 42 -1.79 11.12 -13.03
N THR A 43 -2.89 11.36 -12.34
CA THR A 43 -3.62 12.64 -12.35
C THR A 43 -2.81 13.80 -11.75
N ASP A 44 -3.18 15.03 -12.10
CA ASP A 44 -2.54 16.23 -11.53
C ASP A 44 -2.76 16.36 -10.03
N GLU A 45 -3.90 15.90 -9.51
CA GLU A 45 -4.15 15.83 -8.07
C GLU A 45 -3.10 14.96 -7.36
N ILE A 46 -2.78 13.78 -7.92
CA ILE A 46 -1.70 12.94 -7.40
C ILE A 46 -0.35 13.64 -7.52
N LYS A 47 -0.04 14.25 -8.66
CA LYS A 47 1.22 14.98 -8.83
C LYS A 47 1.37 16.09 -7.79
N ASN A 48 0.29 16.81 -7.48
CA ASN A 48 0.28 17.86 -6.45
C ASN A 48 0.51 17.30 -5.05
N PHE A 49 -0.14 16.18 -4.69
CA PHE A 49 0.14 15.51 -3.42
C PHE A 49 1.60 15.09 -3.29
N ILE A 50 2.18 14.52 -4.34
CA ILE A 50 3.60 14.11 -4.33
C ILE A 50 4.52 15.33 -4.24
N ALA A 51 4.22 16.40 -5.00
CA ALA A 51 5.00 17.64 -4.95
C ALA A 51 4.94 18.32 -3.57
N GLU A 52 3.84 18.19 -2.82
CA GLU A 52 3.71 18.76 -1.48
C GLU A 52 4.32 17.85 -0.39
N LYS A 53 3.91 16.57 -0.36
CA LYS A 53 4.25 15.65 0.73
C LYS A 53 5.63 15.01 0.56
N ASN A 54 6.06 14.82 -0.68
CA ASN A 54 7.31 14.17 -1.04
C ASN A 54 8.23 15.12 -1.83
N ALA A 55 8.13 16.43 -1.57
CA ALA A 55 8.98 17.46 -2.18
C ALA A 55 10.48 17.16 -2.00
N ASN A 56 10.83 16.66 -0.81
CA ASN A 56 12.18 16.27 -0.44
C ASN A 56 12.15 15.31 0.76
N GLU A 57 13.33 14.88 1.19
CA GLU A 57 13.53 14.00 2.35
C GLU A 57 12.90 14.53 3.64
N ALA A 58 13.01 15.84 3.92
CA ALA A 58 12.45 16.43 5.12
C ALA A 58 10.91 16.43 5.13
N SER A 59 10.27 16.82 4.02
CA SER A 59 8.81 16.78 3.90
C SER A 59 8.29 15.35 4.01
N PHE A 60 9.02 14.40 3.41
CA PHE A 60 8.72 12.97 3.48
C PHE A 60 8.76 12.45 4.91
N TYR A 61 9.88 12.63 5.62
CA TYR A 61 10.04 12.10 6.97
C TYR A 61 9.10 12.78 7.98
N LYS A 62 8.73 14.06 7.75
CA LYS A 62 7.75 14.77 8.56
C LYS A 62 6.42 14.02 8.64
N TRP A 63 5.87 13.59 7.50
CA TRP A 63 4.62 12.83 7.53
C TRP A 63 4.87 11.36 7.86
N TYR A 64 5.98 10.77 7.41
CA TYR A 64 6.26 9.36 7.68
C TYR A 64 6.31 9.08 9.18
N HIS A 65 7.01 9.90 9.95
CA HIS A 65 7.10 9.76 11.41
C HIS A 65 5.84 10.22 12.17
N SER A 66 4.85 10.83 11.50
CA SER A 66 3.56 11.13 12.14
C SER A 66 2.65 9.91 12.26
N PHE A 67 3.05 8.76 11.71
CA PHE A 67 2.36 7.48 11.84
C PHE A 67 3.21 6.49 12.65
N GLU A 68 2.56 5.69 13.48
CA GLU A 68 3.19 4.62 14.25
C GLU A 68 3.52 3.42 13.35
N LEU A 69 4.54 2.64 13.71
CA LEU A 69 4.86 1.41 12.99
C LEU A 69 3.80 0.33 13.23
N SER A 70 3.43 -0.39 12.18
CA SER A 70 2.44 -1.48 12.27
C SER A 70 2.85 -2.54 13.30
N LYS A 71 4.15 -2.92 13.34
CA LYS A 71 4.69 -3.85 14.35
C LYS A 71 4.57 -3.33 15.79
N GLU A 72 4.76 -2.04 16.01
CA GLU A 72 4.65 -1.41 17.33
C GLU A 72 3.20 -1.31 17.79
N LEU A 73 2.28 -1.03 16.86
CA LEU A 73 0.85 -1.02 17.14
C LEU A 73 0.35 -2.43 17.48
N LEU A 74 0.74 -3.44 16.71
CA LEU A 74 0.36 -4.83 16.97
C LEU A 74 0.86 -5.30 18.34
N ALA A 75 2.11 -4.96 18.70
CA ALA A 75 2.71 -5.36 19.98
C ALA A 75 2.00 -4.77 21.23
N LYS A 76 1.17 -3.74 21.06
CA LYS A 76 0.37 -3.13 22.15
C LYS A 76 -0.95 -3.85 22.39
N GLU A 77 -1.36 -4.75 21.50
CA GLU A 77 -2.67 -5.39 21.53
C GLU A 77 -2.55 -6.85 22.02
N ASN A 78 -3.53 -7.29 22.81
CA ASN A 78 -3.65 -8.70 23.19
C ASN A 78 -4.60 -9.42 22.21
N ILE A 79 -4.04 -10.04 21.19
CA ILE A 79 -4.79 -10.58 20.06
C ILE A 79 -4.72 -12.12 20.05
N GLY A 80 -5.88 -12.77 19.83
CA GLY A 80 -5.96 -14.22 19.73
C GLY A 80 -5.36 -14.77 18.43
N LYS A 81 -5.65 -14.13 17.29
CA LYS A 81 -5.14 -14.54 15.97
C LYS A 81 -4.70 -13.35 15.14
N VAL A 82 -3.55 -13.47 14.48
CA VAL A 82 -3.03 -12.42 13.59
C VAL A 82 -2.91 -12.97 12.17
N TYR A 83 -3.43 -12.21 11.21
CA TYR A 83 -3.23 -12.44 9.79
C TYR A 83 -2.37 -11.32 9.20
N TRP A 84 -1.37 -11.70 8.41
CA TRP A 84 -0.56 -10.77 7.63
C TRP A 84 -0.95 -10.85 6.16
N LEU A 85 -1.48 -9.75 5.64
CA LEU A 85 -1.80 -9.56 4.23
C LEU A 85 -0.59 -8.99 3.49
N ASP A 86 0.05 -9.81 2.68
CA ASP A 86 1.14 -9.39 1.80
C ASP A 86 0.57 -8.50 0.67
N GLY A 87 1.26 -7.39 0.35
CA GLY A 87 0.86 -6.50 -0.73
C GLY A 87 -0.36 -5.58 -0.45
N THR A 88 -1.02 -5.68 0.70
CA THR A 88 -2.34 -5.01 0.89
C THR A 88 -2.23 -3.60 1.48
N GLY A 89 -2.41 -2.56 0.65
CA GLY A 89 -2.43 -1.15 1.08
C GLY A 89 -3.76 -0.67 1.67
N VAL A 90 -3.74 0.51 2.30
CA VAL A 90 -4.94 1.19 2.85
C VAL A 90 -6.03 1.54 1.82
N GLU A 91 -5.74 1.49 0.53
CA GLU A 91 -6.73 1.69 -0.54
C GLU A 91 -7.94 0.73 -0.40
N TRP A 92 -7.69 -0.49 0.09
CA TRP A 92 -8.67 -1.58 0.18
C TRP A 92 -9.62 -1.44 1.38
N LEU A 93 -9.37 -0.48 2.27
CA LEU A 93 -9.98 -0.46 3.59
C LEU A 93 -11.51 -0.32 3.56
N SER A 94 -12.08 0.40 2.60
CA SER A 94 -13.55 0.53 2.48
C SER A 94 -14.21 -0.80 2.09
N LEU A 95 -13.60 -1.55 1.16
CA LEU A 95 -14.07 -2.89 0.78
C LEU A 95 -13.95 -3.87 1.95
N ILE A 96 -12.83 -3.81 2.66
CA ILE A 96 -12.55 -4.64 3.83
C ILE A 96 -13.56 -4.39 4.95
N LYS A 97 -13.82 -3.11 5.28
CA LYS A 97 -14.86 -2.74 6.26
C LYS A 97 -16.22 -3.33 5.88
N SER A 98 -16.61 -3.24 4.61
CA SER A 98 -17.86 -3.83 4.14
C SER A 98 -17.91 -5.36 4.26
N CYS A 99 -16.79 -6.06 4.01
CA CYS A 99 -16.71 -7.51 4.25
C CYS A 99 -16.93 -7.84 5.73
N ILE A 100 -16.31 -7.08 6.64
CA ILE A 100 -16.44 -7.29 8.09
C ILE A 100 -17.86 -6.97 8.56
N GLU A 101 -18.47 -5.86 8.11
CA GLU A 101 -19.85 -5.46 8.44
C GLU A 101 -20.90 -6.50 8.02
N LYS A 102 -20.62 -7.30 6.99
CA LYS A 102 -21.49 -8.39 6.51
C LYS A 102 -21.24 -9.72 7.24
N SER A 103 -20.31 -9.75 8.20
CA SER A 103 -19.96 -10.93 8.98
C SER A 103 -20.47 -10.83 10.43
N ASN A 104 -20.13 -11.80 11.26
CA ASN A 104 -20.38 -11.79 12.71
C ASN A 104 -19.28 -11.06 13.51
N PHE A 105 -18.29 -10.45 12.84
CA PHE A 105 -17.22 -9.67 13.49
C PHE A 105 -17.57 -8.20 13.60
N GLN A 106 -17.02 -7.54 14.62
CA GLN A 106 -17.10 -6.09 14.80
C GLN A 106 -15.71 -5.47 14.82
N ILE A 107 -15.55 -4.31 14.17
CA ILE A 107 -14.29 -3.58 14.14
C ILE A 107 -14.11 -2.83 15.46
N GLN A 108 -13.18 -3.30 16.30
CA GLN A 108 -12.84 -2.64 17.57
C GLN A 108 -11.87 -1.47 17.38
N LYS A 109 -10.89 -1.65 16.47
CA LYS A 109 -9.84 -0.66 16.20
C LYS A 109 -9.46 -0.71 14.73
N CYS A 110 -9.25 0.47 14.14
CA CYS A 110 -8.77 0.64 12.77
C CYS A 110 -7.93 1.91 12.72
N VAL A 111 -6.64 1.78 12.43
CA VAL A 111 -5.68 2.87 12.55
C VAL A 111 -4.75 2.87 11.35
N ILE A 112 -4.48 4.05 10.78
CA ILE A 112 -3.47 4.10 9.71
C ILE A 112 -2.07 3.98 10.34
N ALA A 113 -1.30 3.00 9.89
CA ALA A 113 0.07 2.76 10.35
C ALA A 113 1.08 2.96 9.22
N ARG A 114 2.37 3.00 9.55
CA ARG A 114 3.47 2.92 8.58
C ARG A 114 4.22 1.60 8.64
N THR A 115 4.93 1.27 7.56
CA THR A 115 5.92 0.20 7.52
C THR A 115 7.33 0.74 7.49
N ASP A 116 8.29 -0.11 7.81
CA ASP A 116 9.72 0.18 7.76
C ASP A 116 10.20 0.40 6.32
N ILE A 117 11.44 0.86 6.18
CA ILE A 117 12.03 1.23 4.90
C ILE A 117 13.23 0.32 4.62
N PRO A 118 13.34 -0.32 3.45
CA PRO A 118 12.38 -0.33 2.35
C PRO A 118 11.03 -0.99 2.71
N SER A 119 9.95 -0.56 2.07
CA SER A 119 8.63 -1.20 2.23
C SER A 119 8.52 -2.41 1.30
N SER A 120 9.26 -3.47 1.63
CA SER A 120 9.20 -4.80 1.02
C SER A 120 9.09 -5.87 2.09
N THR A 121 8.66 -7.07 1.69
CA THR A 121 8.47 -8.24 2.54
C THR A 121 9.69 -8.54 3.41
N GLU A 122 10.90 -8.48 2.83
CA GLU A 122 12.18 -8.76 3.50
C GLU A 122 12.40 -7.90 4.77
N TYR A 123 11.99 -6.63 4.76
CA TYR A 123 12.23 -5.70 5.88
C TYR A 123 11.02 -5.54 6.80
N ASN A 124 9.88 -6.10 6.43
CA ASN A 124 8.60 -5.90 7.12
C ASN A 124 7.93 -7.23 7.47
N VAL A 125 8.74 -8.20 7.89
CA VAL A 125 8.28 -9.54 8.27
C VAL A 125 7.49 -9.49 9.57
N PHE A 126 6.41 -10.27 9.62
CA PHE A 126 5.75 -10.64 10.85
C PHE A 126 5.96 -12.13 11.10
N GLU A 127 6.69 -12.47 12.16
CA GLU A 127 7.07 -13.84 12.47
C GLU A 127 5.94 -14.62 13.16
N ASN A 128 5.89 -15.94 12.91
CA ASN A 128 5.00 -16.88 13.58
C ASN A 128 3.50 -16.56 13.45
N ILE A 129 3.08 -15.88 12.37
CA ILE A 129 1.68 -15.58 12.09
C ILE A 129 1.23 -16.07 10.71
N THR A 130 -0.08 -16.15 10.50
CA THR A 130 -0.63 -16.64 9.22
C THR A 130 -0.49 -15.58 8.14
N LYS A 131 0.45 -15.81 7.21
CA LYS A 131 0.62 -15.00 6.00
C LYS A 131 -0.43 -15.39 4.94
N LEU A 132 -1.05 -14.38 4.35
CA LEU A 132 -1.96 -14.47 3.21
C LEU A 132 -1.39 -13.60 2.10
N ASP A 133 -0.88 -14.23 1.06
CA ASP A 133 -0.09 -13.61 0.00
C ASP A 133 -0.78 -13.68 -1.37
N ASP A 134 -2.07 -14.03 -1.42
CA ASP A 134 -2.83 -14.21 -2.66
C ASP A 134 -2.76 -12.97 -3.57
N LEU A 135 -2.82 -11.75 -3.00
CA LEU A 135 -2.76 -10.50 -3.75
C LEU A 135 -1.36 -10.23 -4.31
N ASP A 136 -0.34 -10.32 -3.46
CA ASP A 136 1.05 -10.08 -3.86
C ASP A 136 1.51 -11.11 -4.91
N ASN A 137 1.18 -12.38 -4.69
CA ASN A 137 1.41 -13.46 -5.66
C ASN A 137 0.70 -13.19 -7.00
N PHE A 138 -0.54 -12.71 -6.98
CA PHE A 138 -1.23 -12.37 -8.22
C PHE A 138 -0.49 -11.26 -8.99
N ILE A 139 -0.03 -10.21 -8.31
CA ILE A 139 0.70 -9.11 -8.95
C ILE A 139 2.06 -9.56 -9.50
N HIS A 140 2.81 -10.37 -8.75
CA HIS A 140 4.11 -10.86 -9.22
C HIS A 140 4.04 -11.79 -10.42
N ASN A 141 2.91 -12.49 -10.60
CA ASN A 141 2.71 -13.44 -11.68
C ASN A 141 1.93 -12.89 -12.89
N ASN A 142 1.50 -11.61 -12.86
CA ASN A 142 0.68 -11.03 -13.92
C ASN A 142 1.12 -9.61 -14.31
N LEU A 143 1.12 -9.33 -15.61
CA LEU A 143 1.20 -7.95 -16.10
C LEU A 143 -0.10 -7.21 -15.79
N TYR A 144 -0.01 -5.89 -15.60
CA TYR A 144 -1.23 -5.12 -15.37
C TYR A 144 -2.05 -4.98 -16.65
N GLN A 145 -3.35 -5.31 -16.55
CA GLN A 145 -4.32 -5.23 -17.63
C GLN A 145 -5.48 -4.35 -17.18
N TYR A 146 -5.58 -3.15 -17.77
CA TYR A 146 -6.67 -2.24 -17.46
C TYR A 146 -7.93 -2.56 -18.29
N PRO A 147 -9.12 -2.74 -17.68
CA PRO A 147 -9.46 -2.68 -16.25
C PRO A 147 -9.50 -4.06 -15.54
N GLN A 148 -9.11 -5.15 -16.19
CA GLN A 148 -9.26 -6.52 -15.67
C GLN A 148 -8.54 -6.74 -14.33
N THR A 149 -7.37 -6.13 -14.14
CA THR A 149 -6.58 -6.32 -12.93
C THR A 149 -7.30 -5.82 -11.68
N ILE A 150 -7.89 -4.62 -11.69
CA ILE A 150 -8.63 -4.12 -10.50
C ILE A 150 -9.86 -5.00 -10.19
N CYS A 151 -10.55 -5.51 -11.21
CA CYS A 151 -11.66 -6.45 -11.00
C CYS A 151 -11.16 -7.71 -10.28
N ARG A 152 -10.02 -8.25 -10.70
CA ARG A 152 -9.43 -9.45 -10.10
C ARG A 152 -8.90 -9.20 -8.68
N GLU A 153 -8.28 -8.05 -8.44
CA GLU A 153 -7.81 -7.66 -7.10
C GLU A 153 -8.98 -7.56 -6.10
N ILE A 154 -10.12 -6.99 -6.52
CA ILE A 154 -11.35 -6.93 -5.69
C ILE A 154 -11.82 -8.35 -5.31
N GLU A 155 -11.85 -9.28 -6.26
CA GLU A 155 -12.20 -10.68 -6.01
C GLU A 155 -11.24 -11.32 -4.99
N ILE A 156 -9.92 -11.14 -5.18
CA ILE A 156 -8.90 -11.69 -4.30
C ILE A 156 -9.07 -11.16 -2.86
N ILE A 157 -9.27 -9.85 -2.69
CA ILE A 157 -9.51 -9.26 -1.36
C ILE A 157 -10.75 -9.86 -0.70
N LYS A 158 -11.84 -10.03 -1.45
CA LYS A 158 -13.06 -10.66 -0.91
C LYS A 158 -12.82 -12.12 -0.52
N ASP A 159 -12.09 -12.87 -1.33
CA ASP A 159 -11.78 -14.27 -1.05
C ASP A 159 -10.90 -14.41 0.20
N ILE A 160 -9.89 -13.54 0.36
CA ILE A 160 -9.07 -13.43 1.57
C ILE A 160 -9.96 -13.21 2.80
N PHE A 161 -10.86 -12.23 2.74
CA PHE A 161 -11.71 -11.90 3.90
C PHE A 161 -12.79 -12.95 4.18
N SER A 162 -13.28 -13.64 3.15
CA SER A 162 -14.14 -14.82 3.33
C SER A 162 -13.42 -15.91 4.14
N LYS A 163 -12.14 -16.18 3.85
CA LYS A 163 -11.31 -17.13 4.61
C LYS A 163 -11.08 -16.65 6.06
N ILE A 164 -10.76 -15.36 6.25
CA ILE A 164 -10.49 -14.79 7.57
C ILE A 164 -11.74 -14.78 8.45
N LEU A 165 -12.90 -14.39 7.92
CA LEU A 165 -14.12 -14.16 8.70
C LEU A 165 -14.94 -15.43 8.92
N ASN A 166 -14.60 -16.54 8.25
CA ASN A 166 -15.22 -17.84 8.50
C ASN A 166 -14.60 -18.54 9.71
N GLN A 167 -14.71 -17.93 10.90
CA GLN A 167 -14.27 -18.54 12.17
C GLN A 167 -15.46 -19.08 12.96
N THR A 168 -15.30 -20.26 13.54
CA THR A 168 -16.31 -20.93 14.38
C THR A 168 -16.06 -20.75 15.88
N ILE A 169 -14.89 -20.23 16.26
CA ILE A 169 -14.46 -20.00 17.64
C ILE A 169 -14.44 -18.49 17.89
N GLU A 170 -14.94 -18.06 19.04
CA GLU A 170 -14.84 -16.68 19.49
C GLU A 170 -13.38 -16.27 19.64
N THR A 171 -12.93 -15.27 18.89
CA THR A 171 -11.54 -14.81 18.90
C THR A 171 -11.46 -13.34 18.53
N THR A 172 -10.45 -12.66 19.07
CA THR A 172 -9.99 -11.37 18.53
C THR A 172 -9.03 -11.62 17.37
N ILE A 173 -9.15 -10.82 16.32
CA ILE A 173 -8.32 -10.91 15.12
C ILE A 173 -7.65 -9.57 14.88
N ALA A 174 -6.34 -9.59 14.65
CA ALA A 174 -5.63 -8.48 14.03
C ALA A 174 -5.28 -8.81 12.59
N ILE A 175 -5.42 -7.82 11.73
CA ILE A 175 -5.03 -7.89 10.33
C ILE A 175 -3.97 -6.82 10.13
N VAL A 176 -2.80 -7.23 9.66
CA VAL A 176 -1.66 -6.34 9.42
C VAL A 176 -1.15 -6.52 8.00
N SER A 177 -0.35 -5.57 7.53
CA SER A 177 0.30 -5.66 6.23
C SER A 177 1.71 -5.07 6.30
N ASP A 178 2.58 -5.54 5.42
CA ASP A 178 4.00 -5.21 5.30
C ASP A 178 4.28 -4.12 4.25
N HIS A 179 3.52 -4.10 3.15
CA HIS A 179 3.62 -3.05 2.13
C HIS A 179 2.38 -2.95 1.23
N GLY A 180 2.15 -1.78 0.64
CA GLY A 180 1.07 -1.59 -0.33
C GLY A 180 1.58 -1.72 -1.76
N LEU A 181 0.66 -1.79 -2.72
CA LEU A 181 0.93 -1.88 -4.16
C LEU A 181 0.53 -0.58 -4.90
N THR A 182 1.12 -0.30 -6.07
CA THR A 182 0.62 0.76 -6.95
C THR A 182 0.73 0.44 -8.39
N ALA A 183 -0.37 0.80 -9.01
CA ALA A 183 -0.53 1.07 -10.37
C ALA A 183 0.25 2.23 -10.98
N LEU A 184 0.34 3.37 -10.31
CA LEU A 184 0.72 4.62 -10.96
C LEU A 184 2.19 4.64 -11.41
N SER A 185 3.05 3.82 -10.82
CA SER A 185 4.47 3.72 -11.22
C SER A 185 4.65 3.15 -12.62
N ARG A 186 3.66 2.44 -13.17
CA ARG A 186 3.68 2.01 -14.57
C ARG A 186 3.39 3.15 -15.55
N LEU A 187 2.78 4.23 -15.06
CA LEU A 187 2.33 5.37 -15.88
C LEU A 187 3.36 6.50 -15.92
N VAL A 188 4.41 6.42 -15.11
CA VAL A 188 5.45 7.46 -15.01
C VAL A 188 6.76 6.90 -15.53
N ASP A 189 7.47 7.70 -16.33
CA ASP A 189 8.78 7.29 -16.84
C ASP A 189 9.81 7.18 -15.72
N SER A 190 10.69 6.19 -15.84
CA SER A 190 11.78 5.98 -14.91
C SER A 190 12.83 7.08 -15.03
N LYS A 191 13.53 7.35 -13.94
CA LYS A 191 14.64 8.31 -13.86
C LYS A 191 15.95 7.78 -14.45
N LYS A 192 16.03 6.47 -14.77
CA LYS A 192 17.17 5.82 -15.45
C LYS A 192 18.51 5.93 -14.70
N TYR A 193 18.49 5.93 -13.36
CA TYR A 193 19.71 5.80 -12.56
C TYR A 193 20.46 4.53 -12.96
N ALA A 194 21.79 4.59 -13.11
CA ALA A 194 22.58 3.47 -13.63
C ALA A 194 22.65 2.25 -12.70
N ALA A 195 22.56 2.48 -11.38
CA ALA A 195 22.65 1.41 -10.39
C ALA A 195 21.45 0.46 -10.48
N LYS A 196 21.72 -0.84 -10.26
CA LYS A 196 20.68 -1.87 -10.23
C LYS A 196 19.74 -1.58 -9.06
N ALA A 197 18.46 -1.44 -9.38
CA ALA A 197 17.42 -1.23 -8.39
C ALA A 197 16.61 -2.50 -8.14
N SER A 198 16.10 -2.62 -6.92
CA SER A 198 15.17 -3.68 -6.52
C SER A 198 13.72 -3.27 -6.78
N HIS A 199 12.86 -4.27 -6.96
CA HIS A 199 11.42 -4.14 -7.22
C HIS A 199 11.12 -3.10 -8.30
N GLU A 200 11.65 -3.29 -9.51
CA GLU A 200 11.41 -2.38 -10.64
C GLU A 200 11.68 -0.90 -10.31
N GLY A 201 12.81 -0.62 -9.65
CA GLY A 201 13.24 0.76 -9.43
C GLY A 201 12.71 1.44 -8.18
N ARG A 202 12.09 0.72 -7.24
CA ARG A 202 11.54 1.36 -6.03
C ARG A 202 12.59 1.70 -4.98
N TYR A 203 13.69 0.94 -4.92
CA TYR A 203 14.87 1.33 -4.14
C TYR A 203 16.16 0.77 -4.73
N ILE A 204 17.28 1.37 -4.36
CA ILE A 204 18.64 0.93 -4.69
C ILE A 204 19.37 0.74 -3.37
N LYS A 205 19.90 -0.46 -3.13
CA LYS A 205 20.81 -0.72 -2.01
C LYS A 205 22.20 -0.18 -2.38
N LEU A 206 22.86 0.47 -1.43
CA LEU A 206 24.14 1.15 -1.60
C LEU A 206 25.22 0.47 -0.77
N ASP A 207 26.44 0.44 -1.29
CA ASP A 207 27.61 -0.07 -0.57
C ASP A 207 28.11 0.90 0.52
N SER A 208 27.72 2.18 0.43
CA SER A 208 28.06 3.23 1.39
C SER A 208 26.91 4.22 1.57
N GLU A 209 26.99 5.05 2.62
CA GLU A 209 26.05 6.15 2.82
C GLU A 209 26.09 7.12 1.62
N GLU A 210 24.92 7.51 1.15
CA GLU A 210 24.77 8.58 0.16
C GLU A 210 24.75 9.93 0.87
N THR A 211 25.52 10.89 0.39
CA THR A 211 25.59 12.23 0.98
C THR A 211 24.82 13.27 0.17
N ILE A 212 24.52 12.97 -1.10
CA ILE A 212 23.86 13.90 -2.00
C ILE A 212 22.34 13.85 -1.79
N GLU A 213 21.74 15.03 -1.60
CA GLU A 213 20.29 15.20 -1.58
C GLU A 213 19.71 15.20 -2.98
N ASP A 214 18.50 14.66 -3.13
CA ASP A 214 17.78 14.66 -4.38
C ASP A 214 16.27 14.74 -4.13
N THR A 215 15.52 15.12 -5.15
CA THR A 215 14.05 15.15 -5.14
C THR A 215 13.44 13.85 -5.67
N ASP A 216 14.25 12.98 -6.28
CA ASP A 216 13.83 11.68 -6.79
C ASP A 216 13.79 10.58 -5.71
N TYR A 217 14.63 10.69 -4.68
CA TYR A 217 14.78 9.68 -3.63
C TYR A 217 15.06 10.27 -2.26
N ILE A 218 14.70 9.51 -1.22
CA ILE A 218 15.24 9.69 0.13
C ILE A 218 16.47 8.81 0.32
N ARG A 219 17.35 9.25 1.20
CA ARG A 219 18.40 8.43 1.79
C ARG A 219 17.82 7.78 3.03
N HIS A 220 18.03 6.48 3.16
CA HIS A 220 17.57 5.74 4.31
C HIS A 220 18.61 4.72 4.74
N LYS A 221 18.82 4.62 6.05
CA LYS A 221 19.66 3.62 6.68
C LYS A 221 18.78 2.67 7.48
N ASN A 222 18.84 1.40 7.15
CA ASN A 222 18.17 0.34 7.90
C ASN A 222 19.24 -0.64 8.40
N GLY A 223 19.50 -0.62 9.70
CA GLY A 223 20.62 -1.34 10.30
C GLY A 223 21.96 -0.86 9.74
N THR A 224 22.72 -1.78 9.13
CA THR A 224 24.01 -1.50 8.48
C THR A 224 23.88 -1.12 7.01
N ASP A 225 22.69 -1.30 6.42
CA ASP A 225 22.48 -1.11 4.99
C ASP A 225 21.98 0.30 4.68
N ASN A 226 22.41 0.80 3.52
CA ASN A 226 22.05 2.13 3.02
C ASN A 226 21.22 2.01 1.74
N TYR A 227 20.24 2.89 1.59
CA TYR A 227 19.26 2.83 0.50
C TYR A 227 18.98 4.21 -0.10
N LYS A 228 18.85 4.26 -1.42
CA LYS A 228 18.04 5.28 -2.10
C LYS A 228 16.64 4.72 -2.29
N VAL A 229 15.62 5.40 -1.77
CA VAL A 229 14.23 4.95 -1.91
C VAL A 229 13.42 6.00 -2.64
N ALA A 230 12.73 5.61 -3.70
CA ALA A 230 12.00 6.52 -4.57
C ALA A 230 10.99 7.38 -3.79
N LEU A 231 11.05 8.71 -3.97
CA LEU A 231 10.11 9.67 -3.38
C LEU A 231 8.81 9.79 -4.18
N THR A 232 8.86 9.52 -5.49
CA THR A 232 7.74 9.74 -6.41
C THR A 232 7.26 8.44 -7.03
N HIS A 233 6.22 8.52 -7.88
CA HIS A 233 5.78 7.38 -8.68
C HIS A 233 6.79 6.99 -9.77
N ALA A 234 7.70 7.89 -10.17
CA ALA A 234 8.80 7.54 -11.05
C ALA A 234 9.71 6.50 -10.37
N SER A 235 10.04 5.44 -11.08
CA SER A 235 11.03 4.46 -10.65
C SER A 235 12.45 5.00 -10.86
N LEU A 236 13.37 4.67 -9.96
CA LEU A 236 14.77 5.13 -10.07
C LEU A 236 15.45 4.55 -11.30
N ASN A 237 15.31 3.25 -11.56
CA ASN A 237 16.00 2.60 -12.68
C ASN A 237 15.01 2.10 -13.75
N THR A 238 14.23 1.07 -13.46
CA THR A 238 13.34 0.40 -14.43
C THR A 238 11.90 0.90 -14.31
N LYS A 239 11.25 1.27 -15.42
CA LYS A 239 9.81 1.56 -15.43
C LYS A 239 9.02 0.27 -15.21
N SER A 240 8.06 0.32 -14.30
CA SER A 240 7.22 -0.83 -13.99
C SER A 240 6.22 -1.15 -15.12
N VAL A 241 5.91 -2.43 -15.29
CA VAL A 241 4.83 -2.91 -16.17
C VAL A 241 3.66 -3.55 -15.41
N CYS A 242 3.80 -3.73 -14.09
CA CYS A 242 2.79 -4.30 -13.21
C CYS A 242 2.45 -3.33 -12.07
N GLU A 243 1.88 -3.83 -10.96
CA GLU A 243 1.93 -3.09 -9.70
C GLU A 243 3.21 -3.42 -8.97
N VAL A 244 3.79 -2.42 -8.32
CA VAL A 244 5.07 -2.58 -7.61
C VAL A 244 4.90 -2.15 -6.19
N HIS A 245 5.57 -2.76 -5.23
CA HIS A 245 5.66 -2.28 -3.85
C HIS A 245 6.99 -1.52 -3.63
N GLY A 246 7.06 -0.67 -2.59
CA GLY A 246 8.25 0.15 -2.34
C GLY A 246 8.12 1.63 -2.74
N GLY A 247 8.56 2.54 -1.88
CA GLY A 247 8.69 3.99 -2.17
C GLY A 247 7.38 4.78 -2.27
N CYS A 248 7.49 6.09 -2.49
CA CYS A 248 6.37 7.05 -2.48
C CYS A 248 5.57 7.01 -1.14
N THR A 249 4.33 7.50 -1.12
CA THR A 249 3.39 7.51 0.02
C THR A 249 2.83 6.13 0.39
N ARG A 250 3.37 5.05 -0.15
CA ARG A 250 2.72 3.72 -0.17
C ARG A 250 3.05 2.87 1.05
N ARG A 251 3.25 3.58 2.15
CA ARG A 251 3.56 3.06 3.47
C ARG A 251 2.37 3.12 4.41
N PHE A 252 1.25 3.71 4.00
CA PHE A 252 0.00 3.67 4.77
C PHE A 252 -0.59 2.25 4.81
N LYS A 253 -0.70 1.74 6.02
CA LYS A 253 -1.30 0.47 6.43
C LYS A 253 -2.54 0.76 7.27
N TYR A 254 -3.34 -0.25 7.60
CA TYR A 254 -4.52 -0.14 8.46
C TYR A 254 -4.53 -1.22 9.55
#